data_AF-A0A6A5SFC5-F1
#
_entry.id   AF-A0A6A5SFC5-F1
#
_cell.length_a   1.000
_cell.length_b   1.000
_cell.length_c   1.000
_cell.angle_alpha   90.00
_cell.angle_beta   90.00
_cell.angle_gamma   90.00
#
_symmetry.space_group_name_H-M   'P 1'
#
loop_
_entity.id
_entity.type
_entity.pdbx_description
1 polymer ?
#
loop_
_entity_poly.entity_id
_entity_poly.type
_entity_poly.pdbx_seq_one_letter_code
_entity_poly.pdbx_strand_id
1 'polypeptide(L)' 'IHTYIHTYMSMESVLDLTFATQDLAGKIEDWQVLPRLSSDHHSLLFAIQAPPTDSAHAPN' A
#
# COMPACT_ATOMS: atom_id res chain seq x y z
N ILE A 1 4.65 9.22 -3.46
CA ILE A 1 4.98 9.58 -4.87
C ILE A 1 6.15 8.70 -5.26
N HIS A 2 5.96 7.61 -6.01
CA HIS A 2 7.04 6.67 -6.38
C HIS A 2 6.67 5.84 -7.63
N THR A 3 7.66 5.22 -8.25
CA THR A 3 7.92 5.31 -9.69
C THR A 3 7.81 3.99 -10.46
N TYR A 4 7.51 4.04 -11.76
CA TYR A 4 7.34 2.96 -12.76
C TYR A 4 8.25 3.23 -13.98
N ILE A 5 8.87 2.19 -14.55
CA ILE A 5 9.68 2.27 -15.79
C ILE A 5 9.03 1.40 -16.88
N HIS A 6 8.61 2.03 -17.97
CA HIS A 6 8.28 1.36 -19.23
C HIS A 6 9.22 1.83 -20.34
N THR A 7 9.70 0.89 -21.16
CA THR A 7 10.79 1.09 -22.15
C THR A 7 10.47 2.10 -23.27
N TYR A 8 9.20 2.52 -23.41
CA TYR A 8 8.75 3.53 -24.38
C TYR A 8 8.55 4.93 -23.79
N MET A 9 8.67 5.08 -22.46
CA MET A 9 8.66 6.37 -21.78
C MET A 9 10.10 6.67 -21.36
N SER A 10 10.68 7.75 -21.88
CA SER A 10 12.05 8.17 -21.54
C SER A 10 12.21 8.59 -20.07
N MET A 11 11.11 8.65 -19.31
CA MET A 11 11.09 9.02 -17.91
C MET A 11 10.20 8.08 -17.09
N GLU A 12 10.77 7.74 -15.94
CA GLU A 12 10.14 7.19 -14.76
C GLU A 12 8.84 7.94 -14.39
N SER A 13 7.71 7.22 -14.27
CA SER A 13 6.37 7.80 -14.02
C SER A 13 5.65 7.15 -12.84
N VAL A 14 4.74 7.82 -12.14
CA VAL A 14 3.94 7.20 -11.05
C VAL A 14 2.56 6.84 -11.59
N LEU A 15 2.32 5.57 -11.91
CA LEU A 15 1.05 5.11 -12.49
C LEU A 15 0.20 4.28 -11.52
N ASP A 16 0.84 3.64 -10.54
CA ASP A 16 0.17 2.77 -9.57
C ASP A 16 -0.28 3.59 -8.35
N LEU A 17 -1.57 3.49 -8.01
CA LEU A 17 -2.20 4.27 -6.95
C LEU A 17 -2.99 3.36 -6.00
N THR A 18 -3.01 3.72 -4.73
CA THR A 18 -3.89 3.11 -3.72
C THR A 18 -4.87 4.17 -3.23
N PHE A 19 -6.15 3.84 -3.25
CA PHE A 19 -7.22 4.68 -2.71
C PHE A 19 -7.82 4.01 -1.48
N ALA A 20 -8.13 4.82 -0.49
CA ALA A 20 -8.77 4.38 0.74
C ALA A 20 -9.87 5.38 1.12
N THR A 21 -10.89 4.91 1.84
CA THR A 21 -11.83 5.81 2.51
C THR A 21 -11.10 6.57 3.62
N GLN A 22 -11.63 7.73 4.00
CA GLN A 22 -11.00 8.59 5.01
C GLN A 22 -10.67 7.83 6.31
N ASP A 23 -11.59 6.96 6.77
CA ASP A 23 -11.44 6.17 8.00
C ASP A 23 -10.37 5.08 7.90
N LEU A 24 -10.02 4.66 6.67
CA LEU A 24 -9.00 3.65 6.42
C LEU A 24 -7.65 4.28 6.07
N ALA A 25 -7.65 5.47 5.46
CA ALA A 25 -6.43 6.18 5.11
C ALA A 25 -5.53 6.43 6.33
N GLY A 26 -6.13 6.76 7.48
CA GLY A 26 -5.42 6.94 8.75
C GLY A 26 -4.89 5.64 9.39
N LYS A 27 -5.19 4.47 8.81
CA LYS A 27 -4.78 3.15 9.30
C LYS A 27 -3.75 2.47 8.38
N ILE A 28 -3.40 3.10 7.26
CA ILE A 28 -2.38 2.57 6.36
C ILE A 28 -1.01 2.88 6.95
N GLU A 29 -0.20 1.83 7.13
CA GLU A 29 1.13 1.89 7.74
C GLU A 29 2.15 1.22 6.81
N ASP A 30 3.43 1.47 7.04
CA ASP A 30 4.56 0.82 6.35
C ASP A 30 4.46 0.81 4.81
N TRP A 31 3.94 1.90 4.24
CA TRP A 31 3.77 2.02 2.80
C TRP A 31 5.14 2.12 2.10
N GLN A 32 5.37 1.24 1.14
CA GLN A 32 6.63 1.13 0.41
C GLN A 32 6.43 0.73 -1.05
N VAL A 33 7.39 1.14 -1.88
CA VAL A 33 7.53 0.64 -3.25
C VAL A 33 8.66 -0.37 -3.28
N LEU A 34 8.31 -1.59 -3.68
CA LEU A 34 9.26 -2.67 -3.81
C LEU A 34 9.87 -2.68 -5.22
N PRO A 35 11.20 -2.93 -5.34
CA PRO A 35 11.88 -3.06 -6.62
C PRO A 35 11.24 -4.16 -7.46
N ARG A 36 11.41 -4.05 -8.77
CA ARG A 36 10.86 -4.97 -9.76
C ARG A 36 11.21 -6.43 -9.41
N LEU A 37 10.19 -7.27 -9.25
CA LEU A 37 10.37 -8.71 -9.05
C LEU A 37 10.26 -9.47 -10.39
N SER A 38 9.11 -9.37 -11.06
CA SER A 38 8.82 -10.11 -12.31
C SER A 38 7.88 -9.40 -13.29
N SER A 39 7.43 -8.18 -12.97
CA SER A 39 6.56 -7.34 -13.81
C SER A 39 7.38 -6.20 -14.43
N ASP A 40 6.85 -5.45 -15.40
CA ASP A 40 7.42 -4.14 -15.68
C ASP A 40 7.06 -3.08 -14.62
N HIS A 41 6.09 -3.41 -13.74
CA HIS A 41 5.69 -2.57 -12.61
C HIS A 41 6.48 -2.84 -11.33
N HIS A 42 6.71 -1.75 -10.56
CA HIS A 42 7.09 -1.86 -9.15
C HIS A 42 5.87 -2.26 -8.32
N SER A 43 6.07 -3.02 -7.25
CA SER A 43 4.96 -3.44 -6.39
C SER A 43 4.74 -2.41 -5.27
N LEU A 44 3.49 -2.18 -4.89
CA LEU A 44 3.14 -1.42 -3.70
C LEU A 44 2.87 -2.39 -2.56
N LEU A 45 3.52 -2.19 -1.41
CA LEU A 45 3.30 -2.96 -0.19
C LEU A 45 2.97 -1.99 0.94
N PHE A 46 1.96 -2.32 1.74
CA PHE A 46 1.56 -1.56 2.91
C PHE A 46 0.83 -2.48 3.89
N ALA A 47 0.81 -2.09 5.16
CA ALA A 47 -0.01 -2.71 6.18
C ALA A 47 -1.27 -1.87 6.44
N ILE A 48 -2.31 -2.51 6.97
CA ILE A 48 -3.48 -1.83 7.49
C ILE A 48 -3.57 -2.20 8.97
N GLN A 49 -3.59 -1.19 9.84
CA GLN A 49 -3.76 -1.37 11.27
C GLN A 49 -5.03 -2.18 11.54
N ALA A 50 -4.88 -3.28 12.26
CA ALA A 50 -6.01 -4.09 12.67
C ALA A 50 -6.94 -3.28 13.57
N PRO A 51 -8.27 -3.44 13.45
CA PRO A 51 -9.18 -2.87 14.42
C PRO A 51 -8.84 -3.40 15.83
N PRO A 52 -9.11 -2.62 16.90
CA PRO A 52 -8.95 -3.11 18.26
C PRO A 52 -9.71 -4.43 18.43
N THR A 53 -9.02 -5.48 18.83
CA THR A 53 -9.67 -6.70 19.28
C THR A 53 -10.31 -6.39 20.62
N ASP A 54 -11.65 -6.46 20.72
CA ASP A 54 -12.35 -6.49 22.01
C ASP A 54 -11.83 -7.69 22.81
N SER A 55 -10.82 -7.46 23.63
CA SER A 55 -10.38 -8.41 24.63
C SER A 55 -11.28 -8.27 25.84
N ALA A 56 -12.00 -9.36 26.12
CA ALA A 56 -12.83 -9.65 27.28
C ALA A 56 -14.32 -9.24 27.21
N HIS A 57 -15.09 -9.97 26.41
CA HIS A 57 -16.39 -10.44 26.92
C HIS A 57 -16.10 -11.47 28.02
N ALA A 58 -15.92 -11.01 29.25
CA ALA A 58 -15.88 -11.89 30.41
C ALA A 58 -17.28 -12.50 30.58
N PRO A 59 -17.43 -13.84 30.55
CA PRO A 59 -18.72 -14.45 30.88
C PRO A 59 -19.02 -14.20 32.37
N ASN A 60 -20.25 -13.73 32.63
CA ASN A 60 -20.82 -13.58 33.97
C ASN A 60 -20.93 -14.91 34.71
#